data_AF-A0A7R9TUR9-F1
#
_entry.id   AF-A0A7R9TUR9-F1
#
_cell.length_a   1.000
_cell.length_b   1.000
_cell.length_c   1.000
_cell.angle_alpha   90.00
_cell.angle_beta   90.00
_cell.angle_gamma   90.00
#
_symmetry.space_group_name_H-M   'P 1'
#
loop_
_entity.id
_entity.type
_entity.pdbx_description
1 polymer ?
#
loop_
_entity_poly.entity_id
_entity_poly.type
_entity_poly.pdbx_seq_one_letter_code
_entity_poly.pdbx_strand_id
1 'polypeptide(L)'
;AAAASPQEVAALATDAWSVGANGLPAALAGVETKLFQAGLAPYLGYLYFLSRPETKTPPLSNFGARFLLLFVFATIPAGIVAKARFGDILANVDVLHGSSEALLTLSNLLFALGFARALALPRGEESDGDVPIVGVGKLVGVSLAGCAVAAVAAPALLAGAL
;
A
#
# COMPACT_ATOMS: atom_id res chain seq x y z
N ALA A 1 -14.73 -26.10 -0.93
CA ALA A 1 -15.11 -24.72 -0.59
C ALA A 1 -15.68 -24.07 -1.84
N ALA A 2 -16.94 -23.62 -1.83
CA ALA A 2 -17.52 -22.93 -2.98
C ALA A 2 -16.76 -21.62 -3.20
N ALA A 3 -16.36 -21.34 -4.44
CA ALA A 3 -15.75 -20.05 -4.78
C ALA A 3 -16.82 -18.96 -4.65
N ALA A 4 -16.52 -17.90 -3.90
CA ALA A 4 -17.39 -16.74 -3.77
C ALA A 4 -17.71 -16.17 -5.16
N SER A 5 -18.96 -15.80 -5.38
CA SER A 5 -19.40 -15.20 -6.63
C SER A 5 -18.68 -13.86 -6.89
N PRO A 6 -18.52 -13.43 -8.15
CA PRO A 6 -17.87 -12.14 -8.46
C PRO A 6 -18.50 -10.95 -7.74
N GLN A 7 -19.80 -11.02 -7.46
CA GLN A 7 -20.55 -9.99 -6.73
C GLN A 7 -20.24 -10.00 -5.24
N GLU A 8 -20.06 -11.18 -4.62
CA GLU A 8 -19.58 -11.29 -3.23
C GLU A 8 -18.13 -10.82 -3.11
N VAL A 9 -17.27 -11.15 -4.08
CA VAL A 9 -15.88 -10.64 -4.12
C VAL A 9 -15.87 -9.12 -4.28
N ALA A 10 -16.72 -8.55 -5.14
CA ALA A 10 -16.84 -7.11 -5.31
C ALA A 10 -17.39 -6.42 -4.05
N ALA A 11 -18.40 -7.01 -3.41
CA ALA A 11 -18.95 -6.50 -2.15
C ALA A 11 -17.90 -6.54 -1.02
N LEU A 12 -17.19 -7.66 -0.87
CA LEU A 12 -16.09 -7.81 0.07
C LEU A 12 -14.93 -6.85 -0.24
N ALA A 13 -14.64 -6.57 -1.51
CA ALA A 13 -13.62 -5.60 -1.90
C ALA A 13 -14.02 -4.16 -1.56
N THR A 14 -15.29 -3.79 -1.76
CA THR A 14 -15.81 -2.48 -1.35
C THR A 14 -15.92 -2.34 0.17
N ASP A 15 -16.15 -3.45 0.85
CA ASP A 15 -16.26 -3.49 2.30
C ASP A 15 -14.91 -3.72 2.99
N ALA A 16 -13.85 -4.14 2.29
CA ALA A 16 -12.55 -4.49 2.89
C ALA A 16 -11.95 -3.38 3.76
N TRP A 17 -12.28 -2.13 3.44
CA TRP A 17 -11.85 -0.92 4.14
C TRP A 17 -12.91 -0.30 5.06
N SER A 18 -14.13 -0.85 5.07
CA SER A 18 -15.16 -0.37 5.99
C SER A 18 -14.84 -0.85 7.40
N VAL A 19 -14.86 0.10 8.32
CA VAL A 19 -14.70 -0.13 9.75
C VAL A 19 -16.07 -0.02 10.40
N GLY A 20 -17.08 -0.73 9.89
CA GLY A 20 -18.40 -0.84 10.51
C GLY A 20 -19.02 0.50 10.96
N ALA A 21 -19.96 0.45 11.91
CA ALA A 21 -20.49 1.65 12.56
C ALA A 21 -19.63 2.00 13.78
N ASN A 22 -18.53 2.73 13.60
CA ASN A 22 -17.67 3.24 14.68
C ASN A 22 -18.34 4.36 15.51
N GLY A 23 -19.62 4.21 15.87
CA GLY A 23 -20.40 5.27 16.53
C GLY A 23 -20.71 6.48 15.64
N LEU A 24 -20.39 6.40 14.34
CA LEU A 24 -20.76 7.41 13.35
C LEU A 24 -22.28 7.36 13.06
N PRO A 25 -22.92 8.51 12.79
CA PRO A 25 -24.32 8.55 12.35
C PRO A 25 -24.53 7.63 11.15
N ALA A 26 -25.67 6.94 11.08
CA ALA A 26 -26.00 6.05 9.96
C ALA A 26 -25.88 6.73 8.57
N ALA A 27 -26.08 8.05 8.52
CA ALA A 27 -25.90 8.87 7.32
C ALA A 27 -24.46 8.91 6.78
N LEU A 28 -23.46 8.62 7.62
CA LEU A 28 -22.04 8.62 7.27
C LEU A 28 -21.47 7.20 7.12
N ALA A 29 -22.28 6.15 7.26
CA ALA A 29 -21.83 4.78 7.08
C ALA A 29 -21.23 4.59 5.67
N GLY A 30 -20.01 4.03 5.60
CA GLY A 30 -19.31 3.78 4.33
C GLY A 30 -18.72 5.03 3.65
N VAL A 31 -18.73 6.19 4.31
CA VAL A 31 -18.11 7.42 3.77
C VAL A 31 -16.61 7.24 3.52
N GLU A 32 -15.93 6.46 4.35
CA GLU A 32 -14.51 6.11 4.21
C GLU A 32 -14.19 5.42 2.88
N THR A 33 -14.96 4.40 2.49
CA THR A 33 -14.82 3.73 1.20
C THR A 33 -15.06 4.70 0.05
N LYS A 34 -16.06 5.58 0.15
CA LYS A 34 -16.36 6.57 -0.91
C LYS A 34 -15.26 7.60 -1.06
N LEU A 35 -14.74 8.14 0.05
CA LEU A 35 -13.64 9.11 0.03
C LEU A 35 -12.35 8.46 -0.47
N PHE A 36 -12.06 7.22 -0.09
CA PHE A 36 -10.91 6.48 -0.58
C PHE A 36 -10.98 6.25 -2.09
N GLN A 37 -12.13 5.78 -2.60
CA GLN A 37 -12.36 5.60 -4.03
C GLN A 37 -12.27 6.92 -4.79
N ALA A 38 -12.88 7.99 -4.27
CA ALA A 38 -12.82 9.33 -4.85
C ALA A 38 -11.39 9.88 -4.86
N GLY A 39 -10.58 9.56 -3.86
CA GLY A 39 -9.18 9.98 -3.72
C GLY A 39 -8.24 9.36 -4.75
N LEU A 40 -8.63 8.26 -5.41
CA LEU A 40 -7.82 7.63 -6.44
C LEU A 40 -7.60 8.55 -7.66
N ALA A 41 -8.66 9.21 -8.14
CA ALA A 41 -8.57 10.11 -9.30
C ALA A 41 -7.58 11.29 -9.10
N PRO A 42 -7.66 12.10 -8.03
CA PRO A 42 -6.69 13.17 -7.79
C PRO A 42 -5.28 12.62 -7.56
N TYR A 43 -5.14 11.42 -6.97
CA TYR A 43 -3.84 10.79 -6.79
C TYR A 43 -3.19 10.35 -8.11
N LEU A 44 -3.96 9.79 -9.05
CA LEU A 44 -3.47 9.49 -10.40
C LEU A 44 -3.09 10.76 -11.15
N GLY A 45 -3.86 11.84 -11.01
CA GLY A 45 -3.51 13.16 -11.53
C GLY A 45 -2.19 13.66 -10.95
N TYR A 46 -2.00 13.56 -9.64
CA TYR A 46 -0.75 13.85 -8.96
C TYR A 46 0.43 13.05 -9.53
N LEU A 47 0.30 11.72 -9.69
CA LEU A 47 1.34 10.88 -10.27
C LEU A 47 1.65 11.24 -11.73
N TYR A 48 0.64 11.59 -12.52
CA TYR A 48 0.81 12.07 -13.89
C TYR A 48 1.70 13.32 -13.91
N PHE A 49 1.35 14.34 -13.11
CA PHE A 49 2.15 15.57 -13.02
C PHE A 49 3.53 15.33 -12.45
N LEU A 50 3.68 14.46 -11.44
CA LEU A 50 4.98 14.12 -10.86
C LEU A 50 5.93 13.43 -11.87
N SER A 51 5.36 12.79 -12.89
CA SER A 51 6.09 12.06 -13.94
C SER A 51 6.45 12.92 -15.15
N ARG A 52 6.06 14.19 -15.14
CA ARG A 52 6.37 15.13 -16.21
C ARG A 52 7.86 15.52 -16.15
N PRO A 53 8.61 15.48 -17.28
CA PRO A 53 10.00 15.92 -17.32
C PRO A 53 10.18 17.35 -16.79
N GLU A 54 9.18 18.21 -16.99
CA GLU A 54 9.14 19.60 -16.56
C GLU A 54 9.20 19.74 -15.03
N THR A 55 8.69 18.75 -14.28
CA THR A 55 8.67 18.75 -12.82
C THR A 55 10.02 18.37 -12.21
N LYS A 56 10.92 17.75 -13.00
CA LYS A 56 12.27 17.36 -12.57
C LYS A 56 12.28 16.59 -11.23
N THR A 57 11.28 15.72 -11.03
CA THR A 57 11.18 14.96 -9.78
C THR A 57 12.30 13.91 -9.72
N PRO A 58 13.00 13.77 -8.58
CA PRO A 58 14.01 12.74 -8.42
C PRO A 58 13.44 11.34 -8.71
N PRO A 59 14.14 10.48 -9.48
CA PRO A 59 13.61 9.17 -9.86
C PRO A 59 13.19 8.30 -8.67
N LEU A 60 13.96 8.36 -7.57
CA LEU A 60 13.66 7.64 -6.34
C LEU A 60 12.38 8.14 -5.66
N SER A 61 12.12 9.45 -5.69
CA SER A 61 10.88 10.03 -5.16
C SER A 61 9.68 9.66 -6.03
N ASN A 62 9.83 9.71 -7.36
CA ASN A 62 8.78 9.29 -8.26
C ASN A 62 8.46 7.79 -8.09
N PHE A 63 9.48 6.94 -7.90
CA PHE A 63 9.30 5.54 -7.55
C PHE A 63 8.56 5.37 -6.22
N GLY A 64 8.98 6.05 -5.15
CA GLY A 64 8.32 5.97 -3.83
C GLY A 64 6.85 6.41 -3.89
N ALA A 65 6.52 7.42 -4.69
CA ALA A 65 5.13 7.80 -4.94
C ALA A 65 4.37 6.69 -5.67
N ARG A 66 4.88 6.15 -6.79
CA ARG A 66 4.21 5.06 -7.51
C ARG A 66 4.10 3.77 -6.69
N PHE A 67 5.06 3.51 -5.82
CA PHE A 67 5.07 2.35 -4.93
C PHE A 67 3.90 2.39 -3.94
N LEU A 68 3.49 3.59 -3.48
CA LEU A 68 2.29 3.73 -2.65
C LEU A 68 1.03 3.25 -3.37
N LEU A 69 0.92 3.49 -4.68
CA LEU A 69 -0.19 2.96 -5.48
C LEU A 69 -0.15 1.42 -5.54
N LEU A 70 1.03 0.84 -5.73
CA LEU A 70 1.20 -0.61 -5.71
C LEU A 70 0.84 -1.22 -4.35
N PHE A 71 1.21 -0.54 -3.26
CA PHE A 71 0.82 -0.90 -1.90
C PHE A 71 -0.70 -0.89 -1.73
N VAL A 72 -1.40 0.13 -2.24
CA VAL A 72 -2.88 0.16 -2.24
C VAL A 72 -3.46 -1.04 -3.00
N PHE A 73 -2.92 -1.37 -4.16
CA PHE A 73 -3.37 -2.54 -4.92
C PHE A 73 -3.12 -3.86 -4.17
N ALA A 74 -2.05 -3.97 -3.38
CA ALA A 74 -1.73 -5.16 -2.59
C ALA A 74 -2.59 -5.28 -1.32
N THR A 75 -2.93 -4.16 -0.68
CA THR A 75 -3.71 -4.13 0.57
C THR A 75 -5.20 -4.41 0.37
N ILE A 76 -5.75 -4.20 -0.83
CA ILE A 76 -7.14 -4.57 -1.15
C ILE A 76 -7.36 -6.10 -1.05
N PRO A 77 -6.61 -6.96 -1.76
CA PRO A 77 -6.68 -8.41 -1.58
C PRO A 77 -6.37 -8.85 -0.14
N ALA A 78 -5.38 -8.23 0.51
CA ALA A 78 -5.03 -8.55 1.88
C ALA A 78 -6.22 -8.28 2.83
N GLY A 79 -6.91 -7.14 2.67
CA GLY A 79 -8.11 -6.80 3.43
C GLY A 79 -9.27 -7.77 3.20
N ILE A 80 -9.45 -8.23 1.95
CA ILE A 80 -10.43 -9.28 1.63
C ILE A 80 -10.08 -10.58 2.35
N VAL A 81 -8.80 -10.99 2.36
CA VAL A 81 -8.34 -12.18 3.08
C VAL A 81 -8.54 -12.03 4.58
N ALA A 82 -8.24 -10.86 5.14
CA ALA A 82 -8.47 -10.55 6.55
C ALA A 82 -9.94 -10.78 6.94
N LYS A 83 -10.88 -10.14 6.23
CA LYS A 83 -12.31 -10.28 6.49
C LYS A 83 -12.81 -11.71 6.25
N ALA A 84 -12.40 -12.34 5.15
CA ALA A 84 -12.89 -13.66 4.75
C ALA A 84 -12.33 -14.81 5.60
N ARG A 85 -11.15 -14.65 6.23
CA ARG A 85 -10.48 -15.72 6.99
C ARG A 85 -10.42 -15.48 8.49
N PHE A 86 -10.25 -14.25 8.93
CA PHE A 86 -10.12 -13.89 10.34
C PHE A 86 -11.37 -13.20 10.90
N GLY A 87 -12.35 -12.89 10.04
CA GLY A 87 -13.60 -12.25 10.45
C GLY A 87 -13.42 -10.81 10.93
N ASP A 88 -12.26 -10.22 10.67
CA ASP A 88 -11.85 -8.93 11.21
C ASP A 88 -11.16 -8.07 10.14
N ILE A 89 -10.96 -6.80 10.44
CA ILE A 89 -10.28 -5.84 9.58
C ILE A 89 -8.78 -6.09 9.56
N LEU A 90 -8.12 -5.72 8.45
CA LEU A 90 -6.67 -5.89 8.26
C LEU A 90 -5.84 -5.29 9.42
N ALA A 91 -6.33 -4.21 10.02
CA ALA A 91 -5.69 -3.52 11.13
C ALA A 91 -5.72 -4.31 12.45
N ASN A 92 -6.63 -5.28 12.61
CA ASN A 92 -6.75 -6.08 13.83
C ASN A 92 -6.00 -7.41 13.75
N VAL A 93 -5.28 -7.66 12.64
CA VAL A 93 -4.40 -8.82 12.48
C VAL A 93 -2.96 -8.33 12.52
N ASP A 94 -2.31 -8.43 13.68
CA ASP A 94 -0.98 -7.84 13.96
C ASP A 94 0.05 -8.05 12.85
N VAL A 95 0.10 -9.28 12.32
CA VAL A 95 1.02 -9.66 11.24
C VAL A 95 0.70 -8.91 9.94
N LEU A 96 -0.57 -8.81 9.57
CA LEU A 96 -1.00 -8.09 8.37
C LEU A 96 -0.89 -6.57 8.57
N HIS A 97 -1.23 -6.07 9.75
CA HIS A 97 -1.13 -4.66 10.12
C HIS A 97 0.33 -4.18 10.06
N GLY A 98 1.23 -4.84 10.81
CA GLY A 98 2.64 -4.47 10.86
C GLY A 98 3.33 -4.62 9.51
N SER A 99 2.94 -5.63 8.71
CA SER A 99 3.46 -5.77 7.34
C SER A 99 3.03 -4.62 6.43
N SER A 100 1.79 -4.14 6.58
CA SER A 100 1.27 -3.01 5.82
C SER A 100 1.95 -1.70 6.23
N GLU A 101 2.17 -1.50 7.53
CA GLU A 101 2.89 -0.35 8.06
C GLU A 101 4.35 -0.30 7.59
N ALA A 102 5.03 -1.46 7.52
CA ALA A 102 6.39 -1.55 7.01
C ALA A 102 6.49 -1.18 5.51
N LEU A 103 5.55 -1.64 4.68
CA LEU A 103 5.49 -1.28 3.25
C LEU A 103 5.22 0.21 3.06
N LEU A 104 4.29 0.79 3.82
CA LEU A 104 3.97 2.20 3.74
C LEU A 104 5.16 3.06 4.22
N THR A 105 5.83 2.64 5.30
CA THR A 105 7.07 3.26 5.78
C THR A 105 8.16 3.23 4.72
N LEU A 106 8.36 2.09 4.05
CA LEU A 106 9.31 1.98 2.95
C LEU A 106 8.96 2.94 1.80
N SER A 107 7.68 3.04 1.43
CA SER A 107 7.22 3.97 0.40
C SER A 107 7.58 5.42 0.73
N ASN A 108 7.27 5.84 1.95
CA ASN A 108 7.53 7.20 2.43
C ASN A 108 9.03 7.48 2.55
N LEU A 109 9.81 6.50 2.99
CA LEU A 109 11.26 6.60 3.07
C LEU A 109 11.88 6.80 1.69
N LEU A 110 11.49 6.00 0.69
CA LEU A 110 11.97 6.15 -0.68
C LEU A 110 11.57 7.53 -1.25
N PHE A 111 10.33 7.96 -0.99
CA PHE A 111 9.84 9.26 -1.40
C PHE A 111 10.68 10.41 -0.83
N ALA A 112 10.89 10.43 0.49
CA ALA A 112 11.64 11.48 1.18
C ALA A 112 13.14 11.45 0.83
N LEU A 113 13.74 10.26 0.77
CA LEU A 113 15.18 10.10 0.49
C LEU A 113 15.53 10.59 -0.93
N GLY A 114 14.64 10.42 -1.91
CA GLY A 114 14.87 10.93 -3.25
C GLY A 114 15.00 12.46 -3.28
N PHE A 115 14.16 13.18 -2.52
CA PHE A 115 14.25 14.64 -2.40
C PHE A 115 15.45 15.06 -1.56
N ALA A 116 15.72 14.37 -0.46
CA ALA A 116 16.89 14.65 0.39
C ALA A 116 18.19 14.57 -0.42
N ARG A 117 18.35 13.55 -1.28
CA ARG A 117 19.50 13.43 -2.18
C ARG A 117 19.56 14.55 -3.21
N ALA A 118 18.43 14.91 -3.82
CA ALA A 118 18.38 16.00 -4.78
C ALA A 118 18.78 17.36 -4.19
N LEU A 119 18.47 17.59 -2.91
CA LEU A 119 18.88 18.80 -2.19
C LEU A 119 20.35 18.79 -1.75
N ALA A 120 20.93 17.61 -1.55
CA ALA A 120 22.33 17.44 -1.13
C ALA A 120 23.33 17.56 -2.30
N LEU A 121 22.86 17.45 -3.55
CA LEU A 121 23.71 17.56 -4.73
C LEU A 121 24.12 19.02 -5.01
N PRO A 122 25.40 19.28 -5.34
CA PRO A 122 25.84 20.60 -5.79
C PRO A 122 25.04 21.07 -7.00
N ARG A 123 24.74 22.38 -7.08
CA ARG A 123 24.05 22.97 -8.25
C ARG A 123 24.84 22.69 -9.53
N GLY A 124 24.26 21.90 -10.43
CA GLY A 124 24.84 21.58 -11.73
C GLY A 124 25.34 20.13 -11.87
N GLU A 125 25.38 19.36 -10.78
CA GLU A 125 25.49 17.90 -10.87
C GLU A 125 24.09 17.30 -10.94
N GLU A 126 23.81 16.62 -12.05
CA GLU A 126 22.71 15.66 -12.05
C GLU A 126 23.09 14.52 -11.12
N SER A 127 22.13 14.03 -10.32
CA SER A 127 22.33 12.78 -9.60
C SER A 127 22.69 11.75 -10.67
N ASP A 128 23.94 11.30 -10.69
CA ASP A 128 24.28 10.12 -11.48
C ASP A 128 23.27 9.04 -11.10
N GLY A 129 22.74 8.36 -12.11
CA GLY A 129 21.54 7.51 -12.03
C GLY A 129 21.69 6.30 -11.11
N ASP A 130 22.76 6.23 -10.31
CA ASP A 130 23.11 5.27 -9.28
C ASP A 130 22.17 5.36 -8.05
N VAL A 131 20.87 5.45 -8.31
CA VAL A 131 19.92 4.81 -7.42
C VAL A 131 20.15 3.31 -7.62
N PRO A 132 20.47 2.53 -6.58
CA PRO A 132 20.60 1.08 -6.72
C PRO A 132 19.20 0.49 -6.92
N ILE A 133 18.58 0.70 -8.08
CA ILE A 133 17.22 0.29 -8.43
C ILE A 133 17.10 -1.23 -8.31
N VAL A 134 18.20 -1.94 -8.56
CA VAL A 134 18.31 -3.38 -8.31
C VAL A 134 18.25 -3.69 -6.81
N GLY A 135 18.91 -2.90 -5.96
CA GLY A 135 18.87 -3.06 -4.50
C GLY A 135 17.52 -2.67 -3.89
N VAL A 136 16.93 -1.55 -4.35
CA VAL A 136 15.57 -1.13 -3.99
C VAL A 136 14.54 -2.15 -4.48
N GLY A 137 14.70 -2.66 -5.70
CA GLY A 137 13.85 -3.71 -6.26
C GLY A 137 13.92 -5.02 -5.49
N LYS A 138 15.13 -5.42 -5.04
CA LYS A 138 15.30 -6.57 -4.13
C LYS A 138 14.66 -6.33 -2.78
N LEU A 139 14.85 -5.15 -2.19
CA LEU A 139 14.24 -4.80 -0.90
C LEU A 139 12.71 -4.80 -0.99
N VAL A 140 12.15 -4.16 -2.03
CA VAL A 140 10.71 -4.14 -2.30
C VAL A 140 10.18 -5.55 -2.56
N GLY A 141 10.88 -6.35 -3.37
CA GLY A 141 10.49 -7.72 -3.66
C GLY A 141 10.50 -8.61 -2.43
N VAL A 142 11.52 -8.50 -1.57
CA VAL A 142 11.61 -9.22 -0.30
C VAL A 142 10.53 -8.75 0.67
N SER A 143 10.27 -7.44 0.77
CA SER A 143 9.20 -6.92 1.62
C SER A 143 7.83 -7.41 1.14
N LEU A 144 7.52 -7.31 -0.15
CA LEU A 144 6.26 -7.82 -0.72
C LEU A 144 6.11 -9.33 -0.57
N ALA A 145 7.17 -10.11 -0.80
CA ALA A 145 7.16 -11.56 -0.60
C ALA A 145 6.99 -11.92 0.88
N GLY A 146 7.66 -11.21 1.79
CA GLY A 146 7.50 -11.34 3.23
C GLY A 146 6.06 -11.05 3.67
N CYS A 147 5.45 -9.97 3.16
CA CYS A 147 4.05 -9.64 3.43
C CYS A 147 3.08 -10.69 2.84
N ALA A 148 3.33 -11.19 1.64
CA ALA A 148 2.51 -12.22 1.02
C ALA A 148 2.60 -13.56 1.78
N VAL A 149 3.81 -13.96 2.20
CA VAL A 149 4.02 -15.13 3.06
C VAL A 149 3.35 -14.92 4.41
N ALA A 150 3.49 -13.75 5.02
CA ALA A 150 2.84 -13.41 6.28
C ALA A 150 1.30 -13.51 6.16
N ALA A 151 0.72 -13.02 5.06
CA ALA A 151 -0.71 -13.14 4.79
C ALA A 151 -1.21 -14.58 4.58
N VAL A 152 -0.37 -15.46 4.04
CA VAL A 152 -0.71 -16.87 3.75
C VAL A 152 -0.35 -17.82 4.90
N ALA A 153 0.73 -17.55 5.64
CA ALA A 153 1.31 -18.41 6.66
C ALA A 153 0.92 -18.02 8.10
N ALA A 154 0.35 -16.83 8.33
CA ALA A 154 -0.28 -16.45 9.60
C ALA A 154 -1.12 -17.57 10.25
N PRO A 155 -1.97 -18.34 9.54
CA PRO A 155 -2.72 -19.43 10.15
C PRO A 155 -1.86 -20.61 10.62
N ALA A 156 -0.75 -20.93 9.94
CA ALA A 156 0.15 -22.00 10.38
C ALA A 156 1.02 -21.56 11.57
N LEU A 157 1.39 -20.27 11.63
CA LEU A 157 2.10 -19.68 12.77
C LEU A 157 1.21 -19.56 14.01
N LEU A 158 -0.06 -19.15 13.87
CA LEU A 158 -0.99 -19.12 15.00
C LEU A 158 -1.40 -20.52 15.48
N ALA A 159 -1.57 -21.49 14.56
CA ALA A 159 -1.92 -22.87 14.93
C ALA A 159 -0.75 -23.65 15.57
N GLY A 160 0.50 -23.19 15.41
CA GLY A 160 1.67 -23.76 16.09
C GLY A 160 2.05 -23.04 17.39
N ALA A 161 1.39 -21.91 17.71
CA ALA A 161 1.63 -21.10 18.91
C ALA A 161 0.52 -21.25 19.98
N LEU A 162 -0.53 -22.03 19.67
CA LEU A 162 -1.58 -22.51 20.59
C LEU A 162 -1.37 -24.00 20.85
#